data_AF-A0A2R6IAR6-F1
#
_entry.id   AF-A0A2R6IAR6-F1
#
_cell.length_a   1.000
_cell.length_b   1.000
_cell.length_c   1.000
_cell.angle_alpha   90.00
_cell.angle_beta   90.00
_cell.angle_gamma   90.00
#
_symmetry.space_group_name_H-M   'P 1'
#
loop_
_entity.id
_entity.type
_entity.pdbx_description
1 polymer ?
#
loop_
_entity_poly.entity_id
_entity_poly.type
_entity_poly.pdbx_seq_one_letter_code
_entity_poly.pdbx_strand_id
1 'polypeptide(L)'
;MTSLSEAYSGGQWDGRDPRRVSAGGALFGLGALAVVVAILVLTTGLSDLLGAATDTAARRVAGALAGLGIPAMFLGVVVVLPASTRQRLGVVLGTLLSAGGVGLFWHAYPARWTGTGESLAFPTAMVYFVGGSVALWFVFSAVATFKLRNNPQGTVTLEVVRQGETREIQVTAAEYRRYREAIRDDGDAAVREAIESRLD
;
A
#
# COMPACT_ATOMS: atom_id res chain seq x y z
N MET A 1 -13.27 -29.76 16.73
CA MET A 1 -11.80 -29.91 16.79
C MET A 1 -11.26 -29.52 15.43
N THR A 2 -10.44 -28.49 15.37
CA THR A 2 -9.81 -28.02 14.12
C THR A 2 -8.90 -29.13 13.59
N SER A 3 -9.06 -29.50 12.32
CA SER A 3 -8.25 -30.57 11.74
C SER A 3 -6.81 -30.09 11.54
N LEU A 4 -5.84 -31.00 11.61
CA LEU A 4 -4.43 -30.69 11.35
C LEU A 4 -4.22 -30.10 9.95
N SER A 5 -5.07 -30.48 8.99
CA SER A 5 -5.06 -29.86 7.67
C SER A 5 -5.46 -28.40 7.76
N GLU A 6 -6.49 -28.04 8.52
CA GLU A 6 -6.96 -26.65 8.67
C GLU A 6 -5.98 -25.77 9.47
N ALA A 7 -5.21 -26.36 10.40
CA ALA A 7 -4.12 -25.68 11.10
C ALA A 7 -2.89 -25.37 10.20
N TYR A 8 -2.68 -26.15 9.13
CA TYR A 8 -1.55 -26.00 8.21
C TYR A 8 -1.94 -25.51 6.81
N SER A 9 -3.22 -25.56 6.46
CA SER A 9 -3.79 -25.08 5.20
C SER A 9 -4.34 -23.66 5.31
N GLY A 10 -4.07 -22.96 6.41
CA GLY A 10 -4.15 -21.51 6.46
C GLY A 10 -3.25 -20.97 5.37
N GLY A 11 -3.81 -20.80 4.17
CA GLY A 11 -3.09 -20.31 3.01
C GLY A 11 -2.35 -19.05 3.40
N GLN A 12 -1.28 -18.72 2.68
CA GLN A 12 -0.44 -17.52 2.88
C GLN A 12 -1.20 -16.16 2.90
N TRP A 13 -2.53 -16.21 2.82
CA TRP A 13 -3.52 -15.15 2.72
C TRP A 13 -4.51 -15.12 3.90
N ASP A 14 -4.47 -16.09 4.82
CA ASP A 14 -5.46 -16.34 5.90
C ASP A 14 -5.43 -15.33 7.07
N GLY A 15 -4.95 -14.11 6.82
CA GLY A 15 -4.91 -13.01 7.78
C GLY A 15 -5.32 -11.65 7.19
N ARG A 16 -5.73 -11.59 5.92
CA ARG A 16 -6.27 -10.36 5.31
C ARG A 16 -7.79 -10.44 5.25
N ASP A 17 -8.45 -9.50 5.91
CA ASP A 17 -9.90 -9.28 5.77
C ASP A 17 -10.24 -9.08 4.27
N PRO A 18 -10.95 -10.02 3.62
CA PRO A 18 -11.20 -9.98 2.18
C PRO A 18 -12.00 -8.74 1.77
N ARG A 19 -12.79 -8.16 2.68
CA ARG A 19 -13.53 -6.92 2.44
C ARG A 19 -12.61 -5.71 2.28
N ARG A 20 -11.48 -5.69 3.00
CA ARG A 20 -10.49 -4.61 2.86
C ARG A 20 -9.74 -4.72 1.54
N VAL A 21 -9.38 -5.93 1.14
CA VAL A 21 -8.69 -6.15 -0.14
C VAL A 21 -9.59 -5.76 -1.30
N SER A 22 -10.86 -6.17 -1.29
CA SER A 22 -11.81 -5.80 -2.34
C SER A 22 -12.13 -4.30 -2.34
N ALA A 23 -12.36 -3.68 -1.18
CA ALA A 23 -12.62 -2.24 -1.08
C ALA A 23 -11.43 -1.41 -1.55
N GLY A 24 -10.21 -1.76 -1.14
CA GLY A 24 -9.00 -1.06 -1.56
C GLY A 24 -8.70 -1.26 -3.05
N GLY A 25 -8.89 -2.48 -3.57
CA GLY A 25 -8.77 -2.77 -5.00
C GLY A 25 -9.81 -2.04 -5.85
N ALA A 26 -11.06 -1.98 -5.40
CA ALA A 26 -12.12 -1.22 -6.07
C ALA A 26 -11.82 0.28 -6.10
N LEU A 27 -11.35 0.85 -4.99
CA LEU A 27 -11.01 2.27 -4.91
C LEU A 27 -9.82 2.61 -5.82
N PHE A 28 -8.81 1.75 -5.87
CA PHE A 28 -7.69 1.89 -6.79
C PHE A 28 -8.17 1.82 -8.26
N GLY A 29 -8.99 0.81 -8.58
CA GLY A 29 -9.55 0.64 -9.92
C GLY A 29 -10.40 1.84 -10.36
N LEU A 30 -11.25 2.37 -9.48
CA LEU A 30 -12.03 3.59 -9.74
C LEU A 30 -11.14 4.81 -9.97
N GLY A 31 -10.07 4.98 -9.20
CA GLY A 31 -9.11 6.06 -9.41
C GLY A 31 -8.39 5.96 -10.76
N ALA A 32 -7.94 4.75 -11.12
CA ALA A 32 -7.33 4.50 -12.43
C ALA A 32 -8.31 4.73 -13.59
N LEU A 33 -9.55 4.24 -13.43
CA LEU A 33 -10.62 4.45 -14.41
C LEU A 33 -10.93 5.94 -14.58
N ALA A 34 -10.97 6.72 -13.50
CA ALA A 34 -11.19 8.17 -13.57
C ALA A 34 -10.11 8.86 -14.41
N VAL A 35 -8.83 8.47 -14.27
CA VAL A 35 -7.74 9.01 -15.11
C VAL A 35 -7.92 8.62 -16.58
N VAL A 36 -8.30 7.36 -16.87
CA VAL A 36 -8.58 6.91 -18.24
C VAL A 36 -9.74 7.71 -18.84
N VAL A 37 -10.84 7.87 -18.11
CA VAL A 37 -11.99 8.68 -18.55
C VAL A 37 -11.56 10.12 -18.80
N ALA A 38 -10.75 10.73 -17.92
CA ALA A 38 -10.23 12.08 -18.14
C ALA A 38 -9.45 12.21 -19.46
N ILE A 39 -8.62 11.23 -19.78
CA ILE A 39 -7.88 11.19 -21.06
C ILE A 39 -8.87 11.09 -22.22
N LEU A 40 -9.83 10.16 -22.15
CA LEU A 40 -10.82 9.97 -23.21
C LEU A 40 -11.69 11.23 -23.42
N VAL A 41 -12.03 11.95 -22.36
CA VAL A 41 -12.78 13.23 -22.44
C VAL A 41 -12.01 14.30 -23.22
N LEU A 42 -10.67 14.30 -23.15
CA LEU A 42 -9.83 15.28 -23.86
C LEU A 42 -9.47 14.85 -25.29
N THR A 43 -9.42 13.54 -25.55
CA THR A 43 -8.95 13.01 -26.84
C THR A 43 -10.09 12.55 -27.76
N THR A 44 -11.31 12.47 -27.25
CA THR A 44 -12.49 11.99 -27.99
C THR A 44 -13.71 12.87 -27.72
N GLY A 45 -14.83 12.62 -28.42
CA GLY A 45 -16.12 13.28 -28.17
C GLY A 45 -16.86 12.81 -26.90
N LEU A 46 -16.19 12.08 -25.99
CA LEU A 46 -16.79 11.59 -24.74
C LEU A 46 -17.31 12.74 -23.85
N SER A 47 -16.77 13.95 -24.01
CA SER A 47 -17.24 15.15 -23.32
C SER A 47 -18.73 15.45 -23.56
N ASP A 48 -19.25 15.16 -24.75
CA ASP A 48 -20.65 15.43 -25.10
C ASP A 48 -21.61 14.53 -24.31
N LEU A 49 -21.23 13.26 -24.10
CA LEU A 49 -21.99 12.30 -23.30
C LEU A 49 -22.02 12.68 -21.80
N LEU A 50 -21.00 13.40 -21.33
CA LEU A 50 -20.92 13.89 -19.96
C LEU A 50 -21.56 15.28 -19.77
N GLY A 51 -22.23 15.81 -20.79
CA GLY A 51 -22.84 17.14 -20.75
C GLY A 51 -21.83 18.30 -20.77
N ALA A 52 -20.59 18.02 -21.18
CA ALA A 52 -19.48 18.98 -21.24
C ALA A 52 -19.19 19.38 -22.69
N ALA A 53 -20.19 19.89 -23.40
CA ALA A 53 -20.14 20.16 -24.84
C ALA A 53 -19.17 21.29 -25.28
N THR A 54 -18.61 22.06 -24.33
CA THR A 54 -17.59 23.08 -24.63
C THR A 54 -16.20 22.56 -24.28
N ASP A 55 -15.18 22.93 -25.06
CA ASP A 55 -13.78 22.56 -24.79
C ASP A 55 -13.36 22.95 -23.36
N THR A 56 -13.85 24.10 -22.89
CA THR A 56 -13.65 24.56 -21.51
C THR A 56 -14.30 23.63 -20.49
N ALA A 57 -15.56 23.22 -20.68
CA ALA A 57 -16.22 22.29 -19.77
C ALA A 57 -15.52 20.92 -19.77
N ALA A 58 -15.13 20.42 -20.94
CA ALA A 58 -14.42 19.17 -21.11
C ALA A 58 -13.09 19.18 -20.32
N ARG A 59 -12.28 20.23 -20.46
CA ARG A 59 -11.02 20.40 -19.72
C ARG A 59 -11.22 20.52 -18.21
N ARG A 60 -12.28 21.19 -17.77
CA ARG A 60 -12.60 21.30 -16.34
C ARG A 60 -12.97 19.93 -15.74
N VAL A 61 -13.81 19.16 -16.43
CA VAL A 61 -14.21 17.80 -16.00
C VAL A 61 -13.02 16.85 -16.05
N ALA A 62 -12.28 16.82 -17.15
CA ALA A 62 -11.09 15.98 -17.30
C ALA A 62 -10.03 16.30 -16.25
N GLY A 63 -9.74 17.59 -16.01
CA GLY A 63 -8.79 18.01 -14.99
C GLY A 63 -9.21 17.57 -13.59
N ALA A 64 -10.50 17.63 -13.26
CA ALA A 64 -11.00 17.16 -11.97
C ALA A 64 -10.94 15.63 -11.83
N LEU A 65 -11.32 14.88 -12.87
CA LEU A 65 -11.23 13.42 -12.88
C LEU A 65 -9.79 12.93 -12.75
N ALA A 66 -8.87 13.51 -13.53
CA ALA A 66 -7.45 13.18 -13.44
C ALA A 66 -6.87 13.57 -12.07
N GLY A 67 -7.25 14.73 -11.54
CA GLY A 67 -6.82 15.22 -10.25
C GLY A 67 -7.33 14.39 -9.07
N LEU A 68 -8.56 13.88 -9.11
CA LEU A 68 -9.11 13.02 -8.04
C LEU A 68 -8.66 11.56 -8.17
N GLY A 69 -8.34 11.10 -9.38
CA GLY A 69 -7.94 9.72 -9.63
C GLY A 69 -6.67 9.32 -8.87
N ILE A 70 -5.65 10.19 -8.83
CA ILE A 70 -4.37 9.88 -8.17
C ILE A 70 -4.53 9.72 -6.65
N PRO A 71 -5.15 10.66 -5.91
CA PRO A 71 -5.38 10.51 -4.47
C PRO A 71 -6.30 9.34 -4.12
N ALA A 72 -7.27 9.00 -4.99
CA ALA A 72 -8.11 7.82 -4.82
C ALA A 72 -7.29 6.52 -4.92
N MET A 73 -6.35 6.44 -5.86
CA MET A 73 -5.42 5.31 -5.96
C MET A 73 -4.57 5.15 -4.69
N PHE A 74 -4.05 6.25 -4.12
CA PHE A 74 -3.29 6.20 -2.87
C PHE A 74 -4.11 5.67 -1.69
N LEU A 75 -5.36 6.11 -1.56
CA LEU A 75 -6.28 5.56 -0.55
C LEU A 75 -6.51 4.07 -0.77
N GLY A 76 -6.73 3.65 -2.01
CA GLY A 76 -6.92 2.24 -2.36
C GLY A 76 -5.74 1.37 -1.89
N VAL A 77 -4.52 1.82 -2.17
CA VAL A 77 -3.29 1.14 -1.73
C VAL A 77 -3.22 1.01 -0.21
N VAL A 78 -3.47 2.09 0.53
CA VAL A 78 -3.37 2.07 2.01
C VAL A 78 -4.46 1.23 2.68
N VAL A 79 -5.61 1.06 2.02
CA VAL A 79 -6.70 0.18 2.49
C VAL A 79 -6.32 -1.30 2.34
N VAL A 80 -5.63 -1.67 1.25
CA VAL A 80 -5.14 -3.04 1.02
C VAL A 80 -3.96 -3.38 1.93
N LEU A 81 -3.07 -2.42 2.16
CA LEU A 81 -1.87 -2.63 2.97
C LEU A 81 -2.17 -2.73 4.47
N PRO A 82 -1.41 -3.56 5.22
CA PRO A 82 -1.44 -3.55 6.69
C PRO A 82 -0.69 -2.31 7.21
N ALA A 83 -1.30 -1.14 7.05
CA ALA A 83 -0.79 0.14 7.51
C ALA A 83 -1.23 0.44 8.96
N SER A 84 -0.34 1.06 9.74
CA SER A 84 -0.65 1.60 11.07
C SER A 84 -1.64 2.77 10.99
N THR A 85 -2.33 3.08 12.10
CA THR A 85 -3.28 4.21 12.15
C THR A 85 -2.64 5.54 11.75
N ARG A 86 -1.37 5.77 12.14
CA ARG A 86 -0.62 6.98 11.74
C ARG A 86 -0.40 7.05 10.24
N GLN A 87 -0.01 5.94 9.60
CA GLN A 87 0.19 5.88 8.15
C GLN A 87 -1.14 6.09 7.41
N ARG A 88 -2.23 5.46 7.87
CA ARG A 88 -3.56 5.67 7.29
C ARG A 88 -4.00 7.12 7.38
N LEU A 89 -3.85 7.74 8.56
CA LEU A 89 -4.21 9.14 8.77
C LEU A 89 -3.40 10.07 7.87
N GLY A 90 -2.10 9.82 7.73
CA GLY A 90 -1.23 10.59 6.85
C GLY A 90 -1.66 10.53 5.38
N VAL A 91 -2.03 9.35 4.88
CA VAL A 91 -2.59 9.22 3.51
C VAL A 91 -3.91 9.95 3.38
N VAL A 92 -4.82 9.80 4.35
CA VAL A 92 -6.13 10.48 4.33
C VAL A 92 -5.96 12.00 4.30
N LEU A 93 -5.09 12.56 5.16
CA LEU A 93 -4.84 14.00 5.20
C LEU A 93 -4.20 14.51 3.90
N GLY A 94 -3.23 13.79 3.35
CA GLY A 94 -2.64 14.12 2.06
C GLY A 94 -3.67 14.09 0.93
N THR A 95 -4.51 13.06 0.89
CA THR A 95 -5.60 12.94 -0.09
C THR A 95 -6.64 14.06 0.04
N LEU A 96 -7.04 14.43 1.25
CA LEU A 96 -7.95 15.56 1.48
C LEU A 96 -7.35 16.88 1.00
N LEU A 97 -6.06 17.09 1.25
CA LEU A 97 -5.35 18.28 0.78
C LEU A 97 -5.27 18.30 -0.75
N SER A 98 -4.97 17.18 -1.40
CA SER A 98 -5.02 17.07 -2.87
C SER A 98 -6.43 17.31 -3.41
N ALA A 99 -7.46 16.76 -2.77
CA ALA A 99 -8.85 17.03 -3.15
C ALA A 99 -9.20 18.52 -3.01
N GLY A 100 -8.67 19.20 -1.99
CA GLY A 100 -8.75 20.66 -1.85
C GLY A 100 -8.10 21.39 -3.03
N GLY A 101 -6.93 20.94 -3.49
CA GLY A 101 -6.30 21.44 -4.71
C GLY A 101 -7.18 21.24 -5.95
N VAL A 102 -7.81 20.08 -6.11
CA VAL A 102 -8.76 19.84 -7.22
C VAL A 102 -10.00 20.74 -7.11
N GLY A 103 -10.52 20.97 -5.90
CA GLY A 103 -11.60 21.91 -5.65
C GLY A 103 -11.22 23.35 -6.03
N LEU A 104 -9.98 23.75 -5.74
CA LEU A 104 -9.47 25.06 -6.13
C LEU A 104 -9.31 25.17 -7.65
N PHE A 105 -8.82 24.12 -8.32
CA PHE A 105 -8.81 24.03 -9.79
C PHE A 105 -10.23 24.19 -10.34
N TRP A 106 -11.20 23.45 -9.79
CA TRP A 106 -12.59 23.54 -10.22
C TRP A 106 -13.13 24.96 -10.07
N HIS A 107 -12.79 25.67 -9.00
CA HIS A 107 -13.25 27.04 -8.77
C HIS A 107 -12.51 28.10 -9.62
N ALA A 108 -11.21 27.92 -9.84
CA ALA A 108 -10.38 28.85 -10.58
C ALA A 108 -10.57 28.74 -12.10
N TYR A 109 -10.85 27.55 -12.60
CA TYR A 109 -10.93 27.30 -14.03
C TYR A 109 -12.29 27.72 -14.63
N PRO A 110 -12.32 28.43 -15.79
CA PRO A 110 -11.16 28.89 -16.57
C PRO A 110 -10.65 30.29 -16.17
N ALA A 111 -11.52 31.12 -15.56
CA ALA A 111 -11.34 32.57 -15.49
C ALA A 111 -10.09 33.05 -14.72
N ARG A 112 -9.63 32.29 -13.72
CA ARG A 112 -8.45 32.61 -12.89
C ARG A 112 -7.37 31.53 -12.99
N TRP A 113 -7.39 30.72 -14.04
CA TRP A 113 -6.43 29.63 -14.16
C TRP A 113 -5.06 30.11 -14.63
N THR A 114 -4.96 30.73 -15.80
CA THR A 114 -3.68 31.18 -16.38
C THR A 114 -3.82 32.56 -17.03
N GLY A 115 -2.73 33.31 -17.13
CA GLY A 115 -2.68 34.56 -17.90
C GLY A 115 -3.43 35.76 -17.29
N THR A 116 -3.76 35.70 -15.99
CA THR A 116 -4.45 36.78 -15.26
C THR A 116 -3.60 37.31 -14.11
N GLY A 117 -3.78 38.59 -13.74
CA GLY A 117 -3.06 39.22 -12.62
C GLY A 117 -3.32 38.59 -11.25
N GLU A 118 -4.41 37.82 -11.12
CA GLU A 118 -4.81 37.08 -9.92
C GLU A 118 -4.86 35.56 -10.17
N SER A 119 -3.92 35.05 -10.96
CA SER A 119 -3.85 33.64 -11.34
C SER A 119 -3.74 32.71 -10.12
N LEU A 120 -4.63 31.71 -10.06
CA LEU A 120 -4.67 30.69 -9.02
C LEU A 120 -4.00 29.38 -9.44
N ALA A 121 -3.43 29.25 -10.64
CA ALA A 121 -2.79 28.00 -11.07
C ALA A 121 -1.63 27.58 -10.16
N PHE A 122 -0.72 28.51 -9.84
CA PHE A 122 0.42 28.22 -8.97
C PHE A 122 0.00 27.76 -7.55
N PRO A 123 -0.82 28.51 -6.80
CA PRO A 123 -1.24 28.07 -5.48
C PRO A 123 -2.05 26.77 -5.54
N THR A 124 -2.88 26.57 -6.58
CA THR A 124 -3.60 25.30 -6.80
C THR A 124 -2.65 24.13 -6.99
N ALA A 125 -1.66 24.28 -7.88
CA ALA A 125 -0.66 23.26 -8.13
C ALA A 125 0.15 22.95 -6.87
N MET A 126 0.50 23.96 -6.08
CA MET A 126 1.25 23.78 -4.83
C MET A 126 0.45 23.02 -3.78
N VAL A 127 -0.82 23.37 -3.57
CA VAL A 127 -1.72 22.65 -2.65
C VAL A 127 -1.86 21.19 -3.07
N TYR A 128 -2.11 20.94 -4.35
CA TYR A 128 -2.24 19.59 -4.88
C TYR A 128 -0.95 18.78 -4.72
N PHE A 129 0.20 19.39 -5.06
CA PHE A 129 1.52 18.78 -4.96
C PHE A 129 1.85 18.42 -3.51
N VAL A 130 1.70 19.34 -2.57
CA VAL A 130 1.98 19.10 -1.15
C VAL A 130 1.09 17.98 -0.60
N GLY A 131 -0.22 17.99 -0.91
CA GLY A 131 -1.12 16.90 -0.54
C GLY A 131 -0.68 15.56 -1.10
N GLY A 132 -0.30 15.54 -2.38
CA GLY A 132 0.16 14.34 -3.07
C GLY A 132 1.46 13.81 -2.49
N SER A 133 2.43 14.68 -2.20
CA SER A 133 3.70 14.32 -1.57
C SER A 133 3.50 13.73 -0.18
N VAL A 134 2.61 14.33 0.63
CA VAL A 134 2.27 13.80 1.96
C VAL A 134 1.64 12.41 1.85
N ALA A 135 0.61 12.26 1.00
CA ALA A 135 -0.04 10.97 0.81
C ALA A 135 0.96 9.90 0.33
N LEU A 136 1.76 10.23 -0.68
CA LEU A 136 2.76 9.32 -1.25
C LEU A 136 3.81 8.91 -0.22
N TRP A 137 4.30 9.85 0.61
CA TRP A 137 5.25 9.56 1.67
C TRP A 137 4.73 8.51 2.66
N PHE A 138 3.47 8.64 3.07
CA PHE A 138 2.85 7.68 4.00
C PHE A 138 2.53 6.34 3.34
N VAL A 139 2.15 6.32 2.05
CA VAL A 139 2.04 5.08 1.28
C VAL A 139 3.39 4.36 1.24
N PHE A 140 4.48 5.04 0.89
CA PHE A 140 5.81 4.43 0.87
C PHE A 140 6.23 3.93 2.26
N SER A 141 5.97 4.71 3.30
CA SER A 141 6.24 4.31 4.68
C SER A 141 5.50 3.01 5.05
N ALA A 142 4.24 2.86 4.62
CA ALA A 142 3.46 1.65 4.82
C ALA A 142 4.04 0.45 4.05
N VAL A 143 4.41 0.64 2.79
CA VAL A 143 5.04 -0.41 1.96
C VAL A 143 6.39 -0.84 2.54
N ALA A 144 7.24 0.09 2.94
CA ALA A 144 8.55 -0.18 3.52
C ALA A 144 8.41 -0.98 4.83
N THR A 145 7.50 -0.55 5.71
CA THR A 145 7.22 -1.24 6.98
C THR A 145 6.68 -2.66 6.75
N PHE A 146 5.79 -2.82 5.75
CA PHE A 146 5.26 -4.13 5.37
C PHE A 146 6.38 -5.04 4.85
N LYS A 147 7.26 -4.55 3.98
CA LYS A 147 8.42 -5.32 3.49
C LYS A 147 9.37 -5.72 4.62
N LEU A 148 9.65 -4.81 5.55
CA LEU A 148 10.49 -5.09 6.73
C LEU A 148 9.88 -6.19 7.61
N ARG A 149 8.57 -6.16 7.85
CA ARG A 149 7.88 -7.19 8.64
C ARG A 149 7.77 -8.54 7.92
N ASN A 150 7.63 -8.53 6.59
CA ASN A 150 7.44 -9.75 5.81
C ASN A 150 8.75 -10.42 5.37
N ASN A 151 9.91 -9.81 5.65
CA ASN A 151 11.24 -10.39 5.41
C ASN A 151 12.06 -10.39 6.71
N PRO A 152 11.78 -11.27 7.68
CA PRO A 152 12.68 -11.51 8.81
C PRO A 152 13.92 -12.27 8.29
N GLN A 153 14.82 -11.61 7.54
CA GLN A 153 16.14 -12.05 7.06
C GLN A 153 16.38 -13.57 6.76
N GLY A 154 15.34 -14.34 6.44
CA GLY A 154 15.43 -15.80 6.35
C GLY A 154 15.73 -16.51 7.68
N THR A 155 15.45 -15.90 8.84
CA THR A 155 15.64 -16.55 10.15
C THR A 155 14.34 -17.17 10.68
N VAL A 156 14.47 -18.32 11.32
CA VAL A 156 13.45 -19.09 12.01
C VAL A 156 13.81 -19.08 13.49
N THR A 157 12.86 -18.77 14.36
CA THR A 157 13.05 -18.93 15.81
C THR A 157 12.78 -20.38 16.16
N LEU A 158 13.79 -21.07 16.67
CA LEU A 158 13.71 -22.44 17.17
C LEU A 158 13.60 -22.40 18.68
N GLU A 159 12.56 -23.01 19.20
CA GLU A 159 12.40 -23.29 20.63
C GLU A 159 13.09 -24.62 20.94
N VAL A 160 14.15 -24.58 21.76
CA VAL A 160 14.91 -25.78 22.15
C VAL A 160 14.68 -26.01 23.64
N VAL A 161 14.13 -27.18 23.98
CA VAL A 161 13.91 -27.59 25.38
C VAL A 161 15.08 -28.46 25.82
N ARG A 162 15.85 -27.99 26.82
CA ARG A 162 16.98 -28.70 27.41
C ARG A 162 16.81 -28.79 28.91
N GLN A 163 16.82 -30.01 29.47
CA GLN A 163 16.74 -30.26 30.92
C GLN A 163 15.58 -29.53 31.64
N GLY A 164 14.46 -29.31 30.94
CA GLY A 164 13.30 -28.60 31.48
C GLY A 164 13.33 -27.07 31.31
N GLU A 165 14.43 -26.50 30.81
CA GLU A 165 14.49 -25.09 30.38
C GLU A 165 14.21 -24.97 28.88
N THR A 166 13.30 -24.07 28.55
CA THR A 166 13.03 -23.66 27.17
C THR A 166 13.91 -22.46 26.83
N ARG A 167 14.69 -22.56 25.75
CA ARG A 167 15.44 -21.41 25.19
C ARG A 167 15.10 -21.21 23.72
N GLU A 168 14.86 -19.96 23.35
CA GLU A 168 14.64 -19.55 21.96
C GLU A 168 15.97 -19.17 21.30
N ILE A 169 16.28 -19.81 20.17
CA ILE A 169 17.45 -19.47 19.35
C ILE A 169 17.00 -19.06 17.94
N GLN A 170 17.57 -17.98 17.40
CA GLN A 170 17.34 -17.58 16.01
C GLN A 170 18.34 -18.28 15.09
N VAL A 171 17.84 -19.02 14.10
CA VAL A 171 18.64 -19.75 13.12
C VAL A 171 18.23 -19.36 11.71
N THR A 172 19.10 -19.50 10.73
CA THR A 172 18.74 -19.32 9.32
C THR A 172 17.88 -20.49 8.82
N ALA A 173 17.12 -20.29 7.75
CA ALA A 173 16.34 -21.34 7.11
C ALA A 173 17.20 -22.52 6.59
N ALA A 174 18.46 -22.25 6.25
CA ALA A 174 19.43 -23.28 5.86
C ALA A 174 19.88 -24.11 7.06
N GLU A 175 20.22 -23.47 8.18
CA GLU A 175 20.56 -24.14 9.44
C GLU A 175 19.36 -24.95 9.97
N TYR A 176 18.15 -24.40 9.93
CA TYR A 176 16.93 -25.12 10.31
C TYR A 176 16.75 -26.42 9.52
N ARG A 177 16.91 -26.38 8.18
CA ARG A 177 16.81 -27.59 7.35
C ARG A 177 17.87 -28.63 7.72
N ARG A 178 19.11 -28.18 7.94
CA ARG A 178 20.21 -29.04 8.37
C ARG A 178 19.94 -29.71 9.73
N TYR A 179 19.45 -28.94 10.69
CA TYR A 179 19.09 -29.47 12.02
C TYR A 179 17.91 -30.45 11.94
N ARG A 180 16.90 -30.16 11.12
CA ARG A 180 15.75 -31.03 10.90
C ARG A 180 16.12 -32.35 10.24
N GLU A 181 17.03 -32.33 9.25
CA GLU A 181 17.54 -33.54 8.59
C GLU A 181 18.37 -34.39 9.53
N ALA A 182 19.30 -33.78 10.28
CA ALA A 182 20.12 -34.48 11.26
C ALA A 182 19.33 -35.16 12.39
N ILE A 183 18.21 -34.58 12.82
CA ILE A 183 17.32 -35.21 13.81
C ILE A 183 16.58 -36.43 13.22
N ARG A 184 16.33 -36.43 11.90
CA ARG A 184 15.61 -37.50 11.21
C ARG A 184 16.48 -38.73 10.91
N ASP A 185 17.79 -38.51 10.72
CA ASP A 185 18.76 -39.53 10.28
C ASP A 185 19.63 -40.08 11.42
N ASP A 186 19.10 -40.09 12.65
CA ASP A 186 19.76 -40.59 13.87
C ASP A 186 20.91 -39.72 14.43
N GLY A 187 20.69 -38.41 14.49
CA GLY A 187 21.38 -37.51 15.42
C GLY A 187 22.85 -37.26 15.14
N ASP A 188 23.13 -36.44 14.13
CA ASP A 188 24.48 -35.98 13.80
C ASP A 188 25.12 -35.23 14.99
N ALA A 189 26.26 -35.74 15.51
CA ALA A 189 26.97 -35.18 16.65
C ALA A 189 27.42 -33.73 16.39
N ALA A 190 27.75 -33.40 15.14
CA ALA A 190 28.13 -32.06 14.73
C ALA A 190 26.98 -31.04 14.86
N VAL A 191 25.74 -31.48 14.71
CA VAL A 191 24.56 -30.63 14.89
C VAL A 191 24.28 -30.38 16.37
N ARG A 192 24.48 -31.37 17.24
CA ARG A 192 24.36 -31.19 18.69
C ARG A 192 25.37 -30.17 19.20
N GLU A 193 26.64 -30.30 18.82
CA GLU A 193 27.70 -29.38 19.23
C GLU A 193 27.44 -27.95 18.72
N ALA A 194 26.94 -27.80 17.48
CA ALA A 194 26.56 -26.50 16.94
C ALA A 194 25.40 -25.84 17.70
N ILE A 195 24.43 -26.61 18.19
CA ILE A 195 23.33 -26.10 19.02
C ILE A 195 23.83 -25.77 20.43
N GLU A 196 24.70 -26.62 21.00
CA GLU A 196 25.27 -26.41 22.35
C GLU A 196 26.12 -25.15 22.43
N SER A 197 26.97 -24.89 21.43
CA SER A 197 27.79 -23.65 21.39
C SER A 197 26.99 -22.34 21.33
N ARG A 198 25.69 -22.39 21.03
CA ARG A 198 24.80 -21.21 21.02
C ARG A 198 23.88 -21.12 22.26
N LEU A 199 23.88 -22.14 23.11
CA LEU A 199 23.10 -22.17 24.33
C LEU A 199 23.92 -21.75 25.57
N ASP A 200 25.25 -21.80 25.49
CA ASP A 200 26.17 -21.26 26.50
C ASP A 200 26.42 -19.75 26.29
#